data_AF-A0A2K9IZT7-F1
#
_entry.id   AF-A0A2K9IZT7-F1
#
_cell.length_a   1.000
_cell.length_b   1.000
_cell.length_c   1.000
_cell.angle_alpha   90.00
_cell.angle_beta   90.00
_cell.angle_gamma   90.00
#
_symmetry.space_group_name_H-M   'P 1'
#
loop_
_entity.id
_entity.type
_entity.pdbx_description
1 polymer ?
#
loop_
_entity_poly.entity_id
_entity_poly.type
_entity_poly.pdbx_seq_one_letter_code
_entity_poly.pdbx_strand_id
1 'polypeptide(L)'
;MSAAKQQQNKQAEVKKETSASVTSTAYKEPEFSLTELRKHSRKLFGVKPEVFDGAFFNTKKHTSTKREAEKLIQSYLKREVK
;
A
#
# COMPACT_ATOMS: atom_id res chain seq x y z
N MET A 1 9.56 -53.33 10.79
CA MET A 1 10.03 -52.01 10.36
C MET A 1 8.91 -51.02 10.61
N SER A 2 9.20 -50.02 11.43
CA SER A 2 8.23 -49.10 12.02
C SER A 2 7.72 -48.05 11.03
N ALA A 3 6.42 -47.77 11.15
CA ALA A 3 5.78 -46.45 11.16
C ALA A 3 5.97 -45.47 9.98
N ALA A 4 4.84 -45.27 9.28
CA ALA A 4 4.07 -44.02 9.28
C ALA A 4 4.39 -42.88 8.28
N LYS A 5 3.27 -42.44 7.68
CA LYS A 5 2.84 -41.05 7.39
C LYS A 5 3.59 -40.28 6.29
N GLN A 6 2.94 -40.02 5.14
CA GLN A 6 1.99 -38.91 4.86
C GLN A 6 2.63 -37.52 4.76
N GLN A 7 2.34 -36.88 3.62
CA GLN A 7 2.11 -35.45 3.37
C GLN A 7 3.31 -34.50 3.25
N GLN A 8 3.36 -33.81 2.10
CA GLN A 8 3.28 -32.33 1.97
C GLN A 8 3.48 -31.98 0.48
N ASN A 9 2.42 -31.85 -0.32
CA ASN A 9 1.66 -30.60 -0.54
C ASN A 9 2.55 -29.35 -0.56
N LYS A 10 3.16 -29.05 -1.71
CA LYS A 10 3.80 -27.77 -1.99
C LYS A 10 2.72 -26.72 -2.27
N GLN A 11 2.61 -25.81 -1.31
CA GLN A 11 1.62 -24.75 -1.25
C GLN A 11 1.87 -23.67 -2.32
N ALA A 12 0.77 -23.13 -2.80
CA ALA A 12 0.68 -21.90 -3.56
C ALA A 12 1.20 -20.72 -2.73
N GLU A 13 2.17 -20.00 -3.27
CA GLU A 13 2.65 -18.73 -2.72
C GLU A 13 1.95 -17.57 -3.46
N VAL A 14 0.67 -17.37 -3.16
CA VAL A 14 -0.02 -16.10 -3.41
C VAL A 14 -0.27 -15.46 -2.06
N LYS A 15 0.78 -14.82 -1.51
CA LYS A 15 0.68 -13.89 -0.39
C LYS A 15 1.70 -12.76 -0.56
N LYS A 16 1.36 -11.73 -1.35
CA LYS A 16 1.90 -10.38 -1.16
C LYS A 16 0.81 -9.47 -0.62
N GLU A 17 0.34 -9.87 0.55
CA GLU A 17 -0.36 -9.03 1.49
C GLU A 17 0.64 -8.56 2.56
N THR A 18 1.45 -7.56 2.23
CA THR A 18 2.29 -6.91 3.26
C THR A 18 1.54 -5.67 3.74
N SER A 19 0.85 -5.82 4.87
CA SER A 19 0.47 -4.68 5.70
C SER A 19 1.07 -4.88 7.08
N ALA A 20 2.05 -4.01 7.35
CA ALA A 20 2.48 -3.52 8.65
C ALA A 20 2.88 -4.54 9.74
N SER A 21 4.18 -4.60 10.04
CA SER A 21 4.65 -4.76 11.41
C SER A 21 6.09 -4.25 11.59
N VAL A 22 6.21 -3.09 12.28
CA VAL A 22 7.30 -2.58 13.17
C VAL A 22 8.77 -2.58 12.70
N THR A 23 9.55 -1.49 12.87
CA THR A 23 10.12 -1.08 14.17
C THR A 23 10.59 0.38 14.17
N SER A 24 10.38 1.04 15.31
CA SER A 24 10.80 2.41 15.68
C SER A 24 12.31 2.57 15.79
N THR A 25 12.90 3.50 15.03
CA THR A 25 14.18 4.18 15.34
C THR A 25 14.28 5.48 14.53
N ALA A 26 13.90 6.64 15.09
CA ALA A 26 14.15 7.99 14.55
C ALA A 26 14.01 8.13 13.00
N TYR A 27 14.56 9.14 12.34
CA TYR A 27 14.75 9.18 10.87
C TYR A 27 13.51 9.17 9.95
N LYS A 28 13.14 10.38 9.52
CA LYS A 28 12.57 10.78 8.21
C LYS A 28 11.53 9.83 7.61
N GLU A 29 10.27 10.28 7.59
CA GLU A 29 9.15 9.53 7.01
C GLU A 29 9.54 8.84 5.68
N PRO A 30 9.35 7.51 5.56
CA PRO A 30 9.75 6.79 4.37
C PRO A 30 8.95 7.30 3.16
N GLU A 31 9.69 7.78 2.16
CA GLU A 31 9.15 8.18 0.87
C GLU A 31 9.00 6.93 0.00
N PHE A 32 7.77 6.65 -0.41
CA PHE A 32 7.45 5.53 -1.29
C PHE A 32 7.22 6.04 -2.70
N SER A 33 7.49 5.18 -3.70
CA SER A 33 7.14 5.49 -5.08
C SER A 33 5.62 5.56 -5.24
N LEU A 34 5.13 6.51 -6.05
CA LEU A 34 3.70 6.62 -6.34
C LEU A 34 3.14 5.35 -6.97
N THR A 35 3.95 4.63 -7.76
CA THR A 35 3.57 3.35 -8.36
C THR A 35 3.23 2.30 -7.30
N GLU A 36 4.01 2.23 -6.23
CA GLU A 36 3.81 1.27 -5.14
C GLU A 36 2.62 1.68 -4.27
N LEU A 37 2.53 2.97 -3.94
CA LEU A 37 1.38 3.55 -3.23
C LEU A 37 0.07 3.37 -4.02
N ARG A 38 0.11 3.50 -5.35
CA ARG A 38 -1.02 3.28 -6.26
C ARG A 38 -1.44 1.81 -6.28
N LYS A 39 -0.48 0.87 -6.39
CA LYS A 39 -0.77 -0.58 -6.34
C LYS A 39 -1.43 -0.96 -5.02
N HIS A 40 -0.98 -0.36 -3.93
CA HIS A 40 -1.53 -0.59 -2.60
C HIS A 40 -2.61 0.43 -2.21
N SER A 41 -3.14 1.25 -3.14
CA SER A 41 -4.01 2.37 -2.77
C SER A 41 -5.30 1.91 -2.12
N ARG A 42 -5.87 0.82 -2.63
CA ARG A 42 -7.08 0.19 -2.08
C ARG A 42 -6.85 -0.36 -0.69
N LYS A 43 -5.65 -0.88 -0.40
CA LYS A 43 -5.34 -1.52 0.88
C LYS A 43 -4.85 -0.52 1.93
N LEU A 44 -4.06 0.48 1.53
CA LEU A 44 -3.48 1.49 2.44
C LEU A 44 -4.43 2.65 2.72
N PHE A 45 -5.16 3.11 1.69
CA PHE A 45 -5.98 4.34 1.77
C PHE A 45 -7.47 4.06 1.55
N GLY A 46 -7.86 2.83 1.20
CA GLY A 46 -9.25 2.49 0.89
C GLY A 46 -9.77 3.06 -0.42
N VAL A 47 -8.92 3.66 -1.25
CA VAL A 47 -9.33 4.33 -2.49
C VAL A 47 -8.94 3.55 -3.74
N LYS A 48 -9.74 3.71 -4.80
CA LYS A 48 -9.41 3.20 -6.13
C LYS A 48 -8.14 3.88 -6.67
N PRO A 49 -7.35 3.19 -7.52
CA PRO A 49 -6.18 3.79 -8.15
C PRO A 49 -6.54 5.02 -9.01
N GLU A 50 -7.78 5.09 -9.53
CA GLU A 50 -8.29 6.27 -10.25
C GLU A 50 -8.36 7.52 -9.37
N VAL A 51 -8.83 7.37 -8.12
CA VAL A 51 -8.89 8.45 -7.11
C VAL A 51 -7.48 8.82 -6.67
N PHE A 52 -6.59 7.83 -6.52
CA PHE A 52 -5.18 8.07 -6.24
C PHE A 52 -4.54 8.90 -7.36
N ASP A 53 -4.69 8.49 -8.62
CA ASP A 53 -4.19 9.24 -9.77
C ASP A 53 -4.76 10.67 -9.82
N GLY A 54 -6.06 10.85 -9.56
CA GLY A 54 -6.69 12.17 -9.46
C GLY A 54 -6.09 13.05 -8.37
N ALA A 55 -5.82 12.48 -7.20
CA ALA A 55 -5.18 13.19 -6.08
C ALA A 55 -3.73 13.60 -6.38
N PHE A 56 -3.02 12.81 -7.18
CA PHE A 56 -1.63 13.06 -7.58
C PHE A 56 -1.48 13.72 -8.97
N PHE A 57 -2.59 13.96 -9.67
CA PHE A 57 -2.61 14.48 -11.05
C PHE A 57 -1.86 15.81 -11.19
N ASN A 58 -1.95 16.67 -10.18
CA ASN A 58 -1.32 17.99 -10.18
C ASN A 58 0.08 18.00 -9.52
N THR A 59 0.60 16.83 -9.13
CA THR A 59 1.93 16.72 -8.49
C THR A 59 2.96 16.21 -9.49
N LYS A 60 4.07 16.93 -9.63
CA LYS A 60 5.23 16.47 -10.42
C LYS A 60 6.14 15.49 -9.66
N LYS A 61 5.69 15.01 -8.51
CA LYS A 61 6.48 14.13 -7.65
C LYS A 61 6.25 12.69 -8.06
N HIS A 62 7.32 11.90 -8.12
CA HIS A 62 7.23 10.46 -8.36
C HIS A 62 7.26 9.64 -7.06
N THR A 63 7.51 10.32 -5.93
CA THR A 63 7.53 9.74 -4.58
C THR A 63 6.66 10.57 -3.64
N SER A 64 6.10 9.92 -2.63
CA SER A 64 5.44 10.58 -1.50
C SER A 64 5.49 9.71 -0.26
N THR A 65 5.43 10.35 0.90
CA THR A 65 5.24 9.65 2.16
C THR A 65 3.80 9.19 2.27
N LYS A 66 3.55 8.18 3.11
CA LYS A 66 2.19 7.69 3.37
C LYS A 66 1.28 8.81 3.87
N ARG A 67 1.77 9.69 4.76
CA ARG A 67 0.98 10.80 5.32
C ARG A 67 0.64 11.86 4.28
N GLU A 68 1.61 12.27 3.47
CA GLU A 68 1.36 13.25 2.40
C GLU A 68 0.36 12.70 1.38
N ALA A 69 0.51 11.42 1.01
CA ALA A 69 -0.41 10.74 0.12
C ALA A 69 -1.84 10.70 0.67
N GLU A 70 -2.00 10.30 1.93
CA GLU A 70 -3.31 10.26 2.59
C GLU A 70 -3.96 11.65 2.64
N LYS A 71 -3.17 12.69 2.95
CA LYS A 71 -3.65 14.08 3.00
C LYS A 71 -4.10 14.58 1.64
N LEU A 72 -3.35 14.29 0.57
CA LEU A 72 -3.71 14.63 -0.81
C LEU A 72 -4.99 13.91 -1.25
N ILE A 73 -5.06 12.59 -1.01
CA ILE A 73 -6.23 11.77 -1.33
C ILE A 73 -7.47 12.26 -0.58
N GLN A 74 -7.37 12.54 0.71
CA GLN A 74 -8.50 13.08 1.47
C GLN A 74 -8.92 14.47 0.99
N SER A 75 -7.96 15.33 0.63
CA SER A 75 -8.27 16.66 0.10
C SER A 75 -8.97 16.57 -1.26
N TYR A 76 -8.55 15.63 -2.11
CA TYR A 76 -9.18 15.33 -3.38
C TYR A 76 -10.62 14.82 -3.19
N LEU A 77 -10.81 13.82 -2.33
CA LEU A 77 -12.13 13.27 -2.00
C LEU A 77 -13.08 14.34 -1.46
N LYS A 78 -12.63 15.17 -0.52
CA LYS A 78 -13.45 16.27 0.04
C LYS A 78 -13.87 17.30 -1.01
N ARG A 79 -13.08 17.49 -2.06
CA ARG A 79 -13.36 18.45 -3.14
C ARG A 79 -14.42 17.92 -4.11
N GLU A 80 -14.54 16.60 -4.26
CA GLU A 80 -15.54 15.94 -5.12
C GLU A 80 -16.92 15.79 -4.44
N VAL A 81 -17.10 16.18 -3.17
CA VAL A 81 -18.37 16.04 -2.42
C VAL A 81 -19.18 17.36 -2.34
N LYS A 82 -19.13 18.20 -3.37
CA LYS A 82 -19.98 19.42 -3.46
C LYS A 82 -20.90 19.39 -4.66
#